data_AF-A0A2H0QL71-F1
#
_entry.id   AF-A0A2H0QL71-F1
#
_cell.length_a   1.000
_cell.length_b   1.000
_cell.length_c   1.000
_cell.angle_alpha   90.00
_cell.angle_beta   90.00
_cell.angle_gamma   90.00
#
_symmetry.space_group_name_H-M   'P 1'
#
loop_
_entity.id
_entity.type
_entity.pdbx_description
1 polymer ?
#
loop_
_entity_poly.entity_id
_entity_poly.type
_entity_poly.pdbx_seq_one_letter_code
_entity_poly.pdbx_strand_id
1 'polypeptide(L)'
;MAKKHMKQVFRYKCTITDEEFKTTRKAPNPDELVSVSAYYQLHPDQDDRPERIKIEQKQIEEAAKAGGDLFAALQAGATSSDASEE
;
A
#
# COMPACT_ATOMS: atom_id res chain seq x y z
N MET A 1 15.68 28.41 27.76
CA MET A 1 15.84 27.63 26.50
C MET A 1 14.96 26.39 26.58
N ALA A 2 13.99 26.21 25.68
CA ALA A 2 13.15 25.02 25.67
C ALA A 2 13.96 23.83 25.13
N LYS A 3 14.12 22.76 25.93
CA LYS A 3 14.75 21.51 25.47
C LYS A 3 13.84 20.85 24.43
N LYS A 4 14.27 20.81 23.16
CA LYS A 4 13.53 20.14 22.08
C LYS A 4 13.51 18.63 22.35
N HIS A 5 12.33 18.07 22.57
CA HIS A 5 12.16 16.62 22.77
C HIS A 5 12.37 15.90 21.44
N MET A 6 13.35 14.99 21.36
CA MET A 6 13.53 14.11 20.21
C MET A 6 12.42 13.05 20.21
N LYS A 7 11.56 13.06 19.20
CA LYS A 7 10.55 12.03 19.00
C LYS A 7 11.21 10.83 18.32
N GLN A 8 11.27 9.69 19.01
CA GLN A 8 11.70 8.43 18.39
C GLN A 8 10.63 7.96 17.39
N VAL A 9 11.08 7.54 16.21
CA VAL A 9 10.22 7.01 15.15
C VAL A 9 10.65 5.59 14.84
N PHE A 10 9.73 4.65 14.98
CA PHE A 10 9.90 3.24 14.65
C PHE A 10 9.31 2.98 13.27
N ARG A 11 9.96 2.08 12.51
CA ARG A 11 9.49 1.64 11.20
C ARG A 11 9.22 0.15 11.27
N TYR A 12 8.06 -0.27 10.80
CA TYR A 12 7.63 -1.66 10.77
C TYR A 12 7.14 -2.02 9.38
N LYS A 13 7.40 -3.25 8.96
CA LYS A 13 6.94 -3.80 7.69
C LYS A 13 5.71 -4.67 7.94
N CYS A 14 4.66 -4.49 7.16
CA CYS A 14 3.52 -5.40 7.15
C CYS A 14 3.96 -6.75 6.56
N THR A 15 3.61 -7.85 7.21
CA THR A 15 4.01 -9.19 6.76
C THR A 15 3.30 -9.68 5.49
N ILE A 16 2.15 -9.09 5.16
CA ILE A 16 1.29 -9.52 4.05
C ILE A 16 1.48 -8.62 2.84
N THR A 17 1.42 -7.30 3.03
CA THR A 17 1.48 -6.30 1.95
C THR A 17 2.89 -5.77 1.71
N ASP A 18 3.86 -6.14 2.55
CA ASP A 18 5.25 -5.65 2.51
C ASP A 18 5.40 -4.11 2.63
N GLU A 19 4.31 -3.42 2.99
CA GLU A 19 4.25 -1.97 3.16
C GLU A 19 4.96 -1.54 4.45
N GLU A 20 5.69 -0.42 4.39
CA GLU A 20 6.37 0.16 5.55
C GLU A 20 5.52 1.24 6.24
N PHE A 21 5.26 1.04 7.54
CA PHE A 21 4.54 1.99 8.39
C PHE A 21 5.46 2.60 9.44
N LYS A 22 5.25 3.88 9.74
CA LYS A 22 6.01 4.64 10.74
C LYS A 22 5.13 4.95 11.93
N THR A 23 5.60 4.68 13.13
CA THR A 23 4.88 4.99 14.38
C THR A 23 5.84 5.55 15.43
N THR A 24 5.30 6.35 16.34
CA THR A 24 6.05 6.87 17.49
C THR A 24 5.95 5.94 18.71
N ARG A 25 5.10 4.91 18.64
CA ARG A 25 4.91 3.92 19.70
C ARG A 25 5.57 2.61 19.32
N LYS A 26 6.35 2.03 20.25
CA LYS A 26 6.94 0.71 20.06
C LYS A 26 5.83 -0.34 20.07
N ALA A 27 5.79 -1.19 19.04
CA ALA A 27 4.89 -2.33 19.00
C ALA A 27 5.39 -3.46 19.92
N PRO A 28 4.49 -4.17 20.63
CA PRO A 28 4.87 -5.31 21.47
C PRO A 28 5.35 -6.49 20.63
N ASN A 29 4.63 -6.82 19.56
CA ASN A 29 4.94 -7.92 18.62
C ASN A 29 5.08 -7.33 17.20
N PRO A 30 6.29 -7.03 16.72
CA PRO A 30 6.48 -6.44 15.40
C PRO A 30 6.24 -7.45 14.25
N ASP A 31 6.44 -8.74 14.49
CA ASP A 31 6.37 -9.79 13.48
C ASP A 31 4.93 -10.19 13.12
N GLU A 32 3.96 -9.83 13.96
CA GLU A 32 2.53 -10.09 13.74
C GLU A 32 1.79 -8.87 13.19
N LEU A 33 2.51 -7.77 12.90
CA LEU A 33 1.90 -6.55 12.41
C LEU A 33 1.38 -6.72 10.98
N VAL A 34 0.08 -6.48 10.85
CA VAL A 34 -0.62 -6.45 9.57
C VAL A 34 -1.18 -5.06 9.32
N SER A 35 -1.22 -4.65 8.05
CA SER A 35 -1.89 -3.43 7.64
C SER A 35 -3.41 -3.59 7.83
N VAL A 36 -4.10 -2.46 8.00
CA VAL A 36 -5.56 -2.46 8.21
C VAL A 36 -6.30 -3.07 7.02
N SER A 37 -5.82 -2.82 5.80
CA SER A 37 -6.37 -3.44 4.59
C SER A 37 -6.20 -4.96 4.62
N ALA A 38 -4.99 -5.45 4.93
CA ALA A 38 -4.71 -6.87 5.02
C ALA A 38 -5.53 -7.58 6.11
N TYR A 39 -5.74 -6.92 7.26
CA TYR A 39 -6.58 -7.46 8.34
C TYR A 39 -8.01 -7.77 7.86
N TYR A 40 -8.66 -6.82 7.19
CA TYR A 40 -10.03 -7.04 6.70
C TYR A 40 -10.12 -7.97 5.49
N GLN A 41 -9.03 -8.16 4.74
CA GLN A 41 -8.97 -9.19 3.70
C GLN A 41 -8.99 -10.60 4.31
N LEU A 42 -8.36 -10.79 5.48
CA LEU A 42 -8.38 -12.07 6.20
C LEU A 42 -9.64 -12.29 7.03
N HIS A 43 -10.27 -11.21 7.49
CA HIS A 43 -11.44 -11.24 8.38
C HIS A 43 -12.60 -10.41 7.80
N PRO A 44 -13.24 -10.87 6.72
CA PRO A 44 -14.34 -10.13 6.07
C PRO A 44 -15.58 -9.99 6.97
N ASP A 45 -15.82 -10.97 7.85
CA ASP A 45 -16.99 -10.96 8.75
C ASP A 45 -16.91 -9.87 9.84
N GLN A 46 -15.71 -9.36 10.10
CA GLN A 46 -15.46 -8.30 11.08
C GLN A 46 -15.34 -6.91 10.43
N ASP A 47 -15.70 -6.79 9.15
CA ASP A 47 -15.60 -5.53 8.42
C ASP A 47 -16.72 -4.54 8.83
N ASP A 48 -16.47 -3.83 9.93
CA ASP A 48 -17.30 -2.75 10.45
C ASP A 48 -17.02 -1.38 9.78
N ARG A 49 -16.37 -1.37 8.61
CA ARG A 49 -16.14 -0.11 7.87
C ARG A 49 -17.49 0.44 7.37
N PRO A 50 -17.74 1.75 7.50
CA PRO A 50 -18.97 2.37 7.01
C PRO A 50 -19.07 2.24 5.49
N GLU A 51 -20.30 2.14 4.98
CA GLU A 51 -20.57 1.87 3.55
C GLU A 51 -19.86 2.84 2.61
N ARG A 52 -19.78 4.11 2.98
CA ARG A 52 -19.05 5.14 2.23
C ARG A 52 -17.59 4.76 1.99
N ILE A 53 -16.90 4.26 3.01
CA ILE A 53 -15.49 3.87 2.92
C ILE A 53 -15.32 2.62 2.06
N LYS A 54 -16.26 1.66 2.16
CA LYS A 54 -16.28 0.46 1.31
C LYS A 54 -16.43 0.83 -0.17
N ILE A 55 -17.26 1.84 -0.49
CA ILE A 55 -17.43 2.35 -1.86
C ILE A 55 -16.16 3.07 -2.33
N GLU A 56 -15.60 3.96 -1.50
CA GLU A 56 -14.36 4.69 -1.82
C GLU A 56 -13.19 3.73 -2.09
N GLN A 57 -13.06 2.65 -1.32
CA GLN A 57 -12.01 1.64 -1.55
C GLN A 57 -12.16 0.90 -2.88
N LYS A 58 -13.38 0.51 -3.25
CA LYS A 58 -13.65 -0.11 -4.56
C LYS A 58 -13.26 0.81 -5.73
N GLN A 59 -13.59 2.10 -5.61
CA GLN A 59 -13.24 3.09 -6.63
C GLN A 59 -11.72 3.30 -6.75
N ILE A 60 -11.00 3.31 -5.62
CA ILE A 60 -9.54 3.40 -5.60
C ILE A 60 -8.90 2.16 -6.24
N GLU A 61 -9.41 0.96 -5.96
CA GLU A 61 -8.91 -0.29 -6.56
C GLU A 61 -9.15 -0.34 -8.07
N GLU A 62 -10.34 0.09 -8.55
CA GLU A 62 -10.66 0.19 -9.97
C GLU A 62 -9.77 1.23 -10.68
N ALA A 63 -9.56 2.39 -10.06
CA ALA A 63 -8.66 3.41 -10.58
C ALA A 63 -7.19 2.93 -10.62
N ALA A 64 -6.75 2.16 -9.61
CA ALA A 64 -5.42 1.57 -9.58
C ALA A 64 -5.22 0.53 -10.69
N LYS A 65 -6.23 -0.32 -10.95
CA LYS A 65 -6.21 -1.27 -12.08
C LYS A 65 -6.18 -0.55 -13.43
N ALA A 66 -7.07 0.44 -13.62
CA ALA A 66 -7.12 1.20 -14.87
C ALA A 66 -5.84 2.01 -15.14
N GLY A 67 -5.18 2.53 -14.10
CA GLY A 67 -3.89 3.20 -14.22
C GLY A 67 -2.73 2.26 -14.55
N GLY A 68 -2.75 1.03 -14.02
CA GLY A 68 -1.77 -0.02 -14.33
C GLY A 68 -1.82 -0.46 -15.79
N ASP A 69 -3.02 -0.60 -16.35
CA ASP A 69 -3.22 -0.95 -17.77
C ASP A 69 -2.69 0.16 -18.72
N LEU A 70 -2.79 1.43 -18.31
CA LEU A 70 -2.27 2.56 -19.10
C LEU A 70 -0.73 2.60 -19.12
N PHE A 71 -0.09 2.27 -18.00
CA PHE A 71 1.37 2.17 -17.90
C PHE A 71 1.91 0.96 -18.70
N ALA A 72 1.23 -0.19 -18.61
CA ALA A 72 1.57 -1.38 -19.37
C ALA A 72 1.42 -1.17 -20.89
N ALA A 73 0.35 -0.49 -21.32
CA ALA A 73 0.14 -0.14 -22.72
C ALA A 73 1.21 0.83 -23.27
N LEU A 74 1.64 1.82 -22.46
CA LEU A 74 2.71 2.74 -22.85
C LEU A 74 4.06 2.02 -23.00
N GLN A 75 4.36 1.06 -22.11
CA GLN A 75 5.60 0.30 -22.17
C GLN A 75 5.64 -0.68 -23.34
N ALA A 76 4.50 -1.27 -23.72
CA ALA A 76 4.37 -2.11 -24.91
C ALA A 76 4.50 -1.32 -26.24
N GLY A 77 4.19 -0.02 -26.23
CA GLY A 77 4.36 0.85 -27.40
C GLY A 77 5.80 1.31 -27.65
N ALA A 78 6.73 1.13 -26.70
CA ALA A 78 8.10 1.63 -26.80
C ALA A 78 9.12 0.62 -27.36
N THR A 79 8.76 -0.65 -27.54
CA THR A 79 9.70 -1.72 -27.93
C THR A 79 9.66 -2.10 -29.43
N SER A 80 8.94 -1.36 -30.28
CA SER A 80 8.79 -1.74 -31.70
C SER A 80 9.64 -0.94 -32.70
N SER A 81 10.71 -0.27 -32.28
CA SER A 81 11.52 0.57 -33.18
C SER A 81 13.03 0.43 -33.05
N ASP A 82 13.56 -0.76 -32.74
CA ASP A 82 14.97 -1.06 -33.00
C ASP A 82 15.18 -2.56 -33.25
N ALA A 83 14.87 -2.97 -34.48
CA ALA A 83 15.37 -4.22 -35.06
C ALA A 83 15.81 -3.90 -36.50
N SER A 84 16.88 -3.10 -36.59
CA SER A 84 17.72 -3.03 -37.79
C SER A 84 18.88 -3.99 -37.55
N GLU A 85 18.81 -5.19 -38.13
CA GLU A 85 19.95 -6.09 -38.24
C GLU A 85 20.09 -6.53 -39.70
N GLU A 86 21.26 -6.13 -40.24
CA GLU A 86 21.97 -6.48 -41.49
C GLU A 86 21.37 -6.20 -42.87
#